data_AF-A0A645IN99-F1
#
_entry.id   AF-A0A645IN99-F1
#
_cell.length_a   1.000
_cell.length_b   1.000
_cell.length_c   1.000
_cell.angle_alpha   90.00
_cell.angle_beta   90.00
_cell.angle_gamma   90.00
#
_symmetry.space_group_name_H-M   'P 1'
#
loop_
_entity.id
_entity.type
_entity.pdbx_description
1 polymer ?
#
loop_
_entity_poly.entity_id
_entity_poly.type
_entity_poly.pdbx_seq_one_letter_code
_entity_poly.pdbx_strand_id
1 'polypeptide(L)' 'MIGEKGYNEWYRTGSGSILSFEKPLKGRVMVLTEESEKLALFDSITDDGDVYAPESSYVICIGQPGDMFTVNVK' A
#
# COMPACT_ATOMS: atom_id res chain seq x y z
N MET A 1 -5.65 8.54 4.13
CA MET A 1 -6.98 8.91 3.61
C MET A 1 -6.77 9.45 2.21
N ILE A 2 -7.61 9.06 1.25
CA ILE A 2 -7.59 9.66 -0.10
C ILE A 2 -8.18 11.07 -0.01
N GLY A 3 -7.41 12.08 -0.43
CA GLY A 3 -7.85 13.47 -0.37
C GLY A 3 -9.09 13.75 -1.25
N GLU A 4 -9.75 14.88 -1.02
CA GLU A 4 -10.98 15.27 -1.73
C GLU A 4 -10.83 15.32 -3.25
N LYS A 5 -9.61 15.57 -3.75
CA LYS A 5 -9.29 15.58 -5.18
C LYS A 5 -9.22 14.18 -5.81
N GLY A 6 -9.24 13.12 -5.00
CA GLY A 6 -9.27 11.74 -5.46
C GLY A 6 -7.96 11.21 -6.03
N TYR A 7 -6.83 11.84 -5.70
CA TYR A 7 -5.53 11.29 -6.09
C TYR A 7 -5.19 10.06 -5.26
N ASN A 8 -4.57 9.07 -5.89
CA ASN A 8 -3.98 7.96 -5.16
C ASN A 8 -2.91 8.51 -4.22
N GLU A 9 -2.88 7.97 -3.01
CA GLU A 9 -1.91 8.36 -1.99
C GLU A 9 -0.83 7.31 -1.91
N TRP A 10 0.39 7.74 -1.60
CA TRP A 10 1.49 6.83 -1.41
C TRP A 10 2.44 7.34 -0.34
N TYR A 11 3.19 6.43 0.26
CA TYR A 11 4.29 6.79 1.14
C TYR A 11 5.46 5.81 0.94
N ARG A 12 6.66 6.31 1.21
CA ARG A 12 7.90 5.54 1.18
C ARG A 12 8.23 5.04 2.59
N THR A 13 8.52 3.75 2.71
CA THR A 13 8.98 3.12 3.96
C THR A 13 10.40 3.59 4.30
N GLY A 14 10.65 3.88 5.58
CA GLY A 14 11.97 4.31 6.06
C GLY A 14 12.91 3.16 6.46
N SER A 15 12.39 1.95 6.61
CA SER A 15 13.13 0.75 7.03
C SER A 15 12.37 -0.49 6.59
N GLY A 16 13.05 -1.65 6.55
CA GLY A 16 12.38 -2.94 6.33
C GLY A 16 11.33 -3.23 7.41
N SER A 17 10.13 -3.67 7.02
CA SER A 17 9.00 -3.86 7.95
C SER A 17 7.99 -4.87 7.44
N ILE A 18 7.29 -5.55 8.35
CA ILE A 18 6.11 -6.35 8.02
C ILE A 18 4.89 -5.45 8.11
N LEU A 19 4.14 -5.37 7.01
CA LEU A 19 2.97 -4.52 6.87
C LEU A 19 1.70 -5.37 6.82
N SER A 20 0.65 -4.86 7.44
CA SER A 20 -0.73 -5.35 7.28
C SER A 20 -1.67 -4.19 7.01
N PHE A 21 -2.78 -4.46 6.35
CA PHE A 21 -3.64 -3.41 5.78
C PHE A 21 -5.09 -3.60 6.17
N GLU A 22 -5.73 -2.50 6.55
CA GLU A 22 -7.20 -2.38 6.51
C GLU A 22 -7.54 -1.43 5.36
N LYS A 23 -8.45 -1.86 4.48
CA LYS A 23 -8.82 -1.10 3.29
C LYS A 23 -10.33 -1.04 3.12
N PRO A 24 -10.86 0.00 2.46
CA PRO A 24 -12.25 0.02 2.02
C PRO A 24 -12.53 -1.15 1.06
N LEU A 25 -13.80 -1.57 0.97
CA LEU A 25 -14.21 -2.71 0.15
C LEU A 25 -13.73 -2.59 -1.32
N LYS A 26 -13.82 -1.39 -1.89
CA LYS A 26 -13.40 -1.10 -3.28
C LYS A 26 -11.99 -0.51 -3.38
N GLY A 27 -11.28 -0.36 -2.26
CA GLY A 27 -9.91 0.12 -2.23
C GLY A 27 -8.91 -0.96 -2.63
N ARG A 28 -7.74 -0.54 -3.11
CA ARG A 28 -6.59 -1.41 -3.42
C ARG A 28 -5.35 -0.87 -2.74
N VAL A 29 -4.55 -1.75 -2.17
CA VAL A 29 -3.21 -1.48 -1.68
C VAL A 29 -2.20 -2.26 -2.51
N MET A 30 -1.11 -1.60 -2.90
CA MET A 30 0.04 -2.23 -3.53
C MET A 30 1.32 -1.88 -2.78
N VAL A 31 2.28 -2.81 -2.79
CA VAL A 31 3.64 -2.58 -2.29
C VAL A 31 4.65 -2.80 -3.41
N LEU A 32 5.46 -1.78 -3.70
CA LEU A 32 6.49 -1.80 -4.75
C LEU A 32 7.86 -1.51 -4.15
N THR A 33 8.92 -2.02 -4.76
CA THR A 33 10.31 -1.61 -4.44
C THR A 33 10.80 -0.58 -5.44
N GLU A 34 11.78 0.27 -5.08
CA GLU A 34 12.42 1.19 -6.03
C GLU A 34 12.95 0.51 -7.29
N GLU A 35 13.46 -0.71 -7.17
CA GLU A 35 14.16 -1.41 -8.25
C GLU A 35 13.23 -2.24 -9.16
N SER A 36 11.91 -2.22 -9.00
CA SER A 36 11.08 -3.22 -9.68
C SER A 36 10.71 -2.83 -11.12
N GLU A 37 11.45 -3.41 -12.08
CA GLU A 37 10.91 -3.83 -13.40
C GLU A 37 10.00 -5.09 -13.28
N LYS A 38 9.77 -5.59 -12.05
CA LYS A 38 8.99 -6.79 -11.70
C LYS A 38 7.56 -6.48 -11.24
N LEU A 39 6.77 -7.54 -11.06
CA LEU A 39 5.49 -7.54 -10.33
C LEU A 39 5.64 -6.95 -8.93
N ALA A 40 4.54 -6.37 -8.41
CA ALA A 40 4.46 -5.84 -7.06
C ALA A 40 4.85 -6.90 -6.01
N LEU A 41 5.43 -6.47 -4.89
CA LEU A 41 5.65 -7.35 -3.73
C LEU A 41 4.33 -7.81 -3.11
N PHE A 42 3.30 -6.96 -3.24
CA PHE A 42 1.96 -7.24 -2.78
C PHE A 42 0.95 -6.45 -3.61
N ASP A 43 -0.16 -7.09 -3.92
CA ASP A 43 -1.34 -6.47 -4.48
C ASP A 43 -2.60 -7.07 -3.85
N SER A 44 -3.35 -6.26 -3.10
CA SER A 44 -4.58 -6.69 -2.41
C SER A 44 -5.71 -7.18 -3.33
N ILE A 45 -5.55 -7.12 -4.65
CA ILE A 45 -6.47 -7.77 -5.60
C ILE A 45 -6.19 -9.28 -5.68
N THR A 46 -4.92 -9.68 -5.62
CA THR A 46 -4.49 -11.08 -5.81
C THR A 46 -3.99 -11.72 -4.52
N ASP A 47 -3.51 -10.91 -3.60
CA ASP A 47 -2.82 -11.34 -2.39
C ASP A 47 -3.63 -10.94 -1.16
N ASP A 48 -3.48 -11.75 -0.10
CA ASP A 48 -4.09 -11.53 1.21
C ASP A 48 -3.02 -11.65 2.31
N GLY A 49 -3.30 -11.06 3.47
CA GLY A 49 -2.44 -11.15 4.66
C GLY A 49 -1.33 -10.10 4.72
N ASP A 50 -0.27 -10.44 5.44
CA ASP A 50 0.86 -9.53 5.69
C ASP A 50 1.90 -9.62 4.56
N VAL A 51 2.63 -8.53 4.34
CA VAL A 51 3.76 -8.48 3.39
C VAL A 51 5.00 -7.91 4.07
N TYR A 52 6.17 -8.49 3.78
CA TYR A 52 7.43 -7.85 4.10
C TYR A 52 7.78 -6.79 3.04
N ALA A 53 7.86 -5.53 3.46
CA ALA A 53 8.31 -4.41 2.65
C ALA A 53 9.76 -4.09 3.02
N PRO A 54 10.73 -4.28 2.10
CA PRO A 54 12.10 -3.79 2.26
C PRO A 54 12.15 -2.27 2.50
N GLU A 55 13.25 -1.79 3.06
CA GLU A 55 13.52 -0.35 3.13
C GLU A 55 13.34 0.32 1.77
N SER A 56 12.82 1.55 1.76
CA SER A 56 12.55 2.31 0.53
C SER A 56 11.51 1.69 -0.40
N SER A 57 10.69 0.76 0.09
CA SER A 57 9.46 0.34 -0.61
C SER A 57 8.41 1.44 -0.58
N TYR A 58 7.54 1.45 -1.60
CA TYR A 58 6.38 2.33 -1.70
C TYR A 58 5.11 1.55 -1.37
N VAL A 59 4.29 2.11 -0.49
CA VAL A 59 2.94 1.62 -0.24
C VAL A 59 1.97 2.57 -0.92
N ILE A 60 1.16 2.05 -1.84
CA ILE A 60 0.25 2.83 -2.68
C ILE A 60 -1.19 2.47 -2.30
N CYS A 61 -1.98 3.48 -1.97
CA CYS A 61 -3.40 3.37 -1.66
C CYS A 61 -4.23 3.96 -2.81
N ILE A 62 -5.09 3.13 -3.39
CA ILE A 62 -5.95 3.49 -4.52
C ILE A 62 -7.40 3.34 -4.05
N GLY A 63 -8.16 4.43 -4.08
CA GLY A 63 -9.54 4.47 -3.58
C GLY A 63 -10.31 5.69 -4.06
N GLN A 64 -11.48 5.92 -3.47
CA GLN A 64 -12.34 7.08 -3.73
C GLN A 64 -12.02 8.22 -2.74
N PRO A 65 -12.34 9.49 -3.08
CA PRO A 65 -12.22 10.60 -2.13
C PRO A 65 -12.86 10.27 -0.77
N GLY A 66 -12.11 10.50 0.32
CA GLY A 66 -12.55 10.20 1.69
C GLY A 66 -12.28 8.77 2.15
N ASP A 67 -11.88 7.86 1.28
CA ASP A 67 -11.53 6.49 1.67
C ASP A 67 -10.39 6.48 2.70
N MET A 68 -10.58 5.68 3.75
CA MET A 68 -9.60 5.49 4.82
C MET A 68 -8.91 4.13 4.67
N PHE A 69 -7.58 4.19 4.67
CA PHE A 69 -6.70 3.03 4.66
C PHE A 69 -5.87 3.08 5.95
N THR A 70 -5.77 1.94 6.62
CA THR A 70 -4.88 1.76 7.77
C THR A 70 -3.71 0.90 7.32
N VAL A 71 -2.48 1.35 7.57
CA VAL A 71 -1.30 0.52 7.42
C VAL A 71 -0.65 0.32 8.77
N ASN A 72 -0.58 -0.93 9.21
CA ASN A 72 -0.01 -1.30 10.49
C ASN A 72 1.38 -1.90 10.27
N VAL A 73 2.36 -1.38 11.01
CA VAL A 73 3.71 -1.94 11.09
C VAL A 73 3.76 -2.88 12.29
N LYS A 74 4.25 -4.10 12.10
CA LYS A 74 4.48 -5.08 13.18
C LYS A 74 5.90 -5.01 13.72
#